data_AF-A0A7U9SJ74-F1
#
_entry.id   AF-A0A7U9SJ74-F1
#
_cell.length_a   1.000
_cell.length_b   1.000
_cell.length_c   1.000
_cell.angle_alpha   90.00
_cell.angle_beta   90.00
_cell.angle_gamma   90.00
#
_symmetry.space_group_name_H-M   'P 1'
#
loop_
_entity.id
_entity.type
_entity.pdbx_description
1 polymer ?
#
loop_
_entity_poly.entity_id
_entity_poly.type
_entity_poly.pdbx_seq_one_letter_code
_entity_poly.pdbx_strand_id
1 'polypeptide(L)'
;MEKKISEQVKGFLDFVDECRELNSMAYDGVGEEDKRHQDLMHEIEFEDNPKKIAEIGMRIHQNRVQRRVYKDMYEVTFPVIEFVREPHNKKALDSARQLLGRIRKVEKHHENRVYIPRIKEDSNGKKASE
;
A
#
# COMPACT_ATOMS: atom_id res chain seq x y z
N MET A 1 -16.05 -18.27 0.19
CA MET A 1 -16.67 -17.13 0.89
C MET A 1 -16.24 -15.88 0.15
N GLU A 2 -17.21 -15.09 -0.30
CA GLU A 2 -16.96 -13.78 -0.93
C GLU A 2 -16.30 -12.86 0.10
N LYS A 3 -15.23 -12.14 -0.28
CA LYS A 3 -14.54 -11.21 0.63
C LYS A 3 -15.53 -10.16 1.13
N LYS A 4 -15.42 -9.76 2.41
CA LYS A 4 -16.27 -8.68 2.94
C LYS A 4 -15.99 -7.40 2.17
N ILE A 5 -17.00 -6.55 2.03
CA ILE A 5 -16.83 -5.26 1.34
C ILE A 5 -15.81 -4.39 2.08
N SER A 6 -15.80 -4.43 3.41
CA SER A 6 -14.77 -3.72 4.18
C SER A 6 -13.35 -4.21 3.91
N GLU A 7 -13.15 -5.50 3.63
CA GLU A 7 -11.83 -6.06 3.29
C GLU A 7 -11.37 -5.57 1.92
N GLN A 8 -12.26 -5.48 0.94
CA GLN A 8 -11.94 -4.96 -0.39
C GLN A 8 -11.58 -3.47 -0.33
N VAL A 9 -12.38 -2.66 0.36
CA VAL A 9 -12.10 -1.22 0.54
C VAL A 9 -10.81 -1.00 1.33
N LYS A 10 -10.57 -1.79 2.39
CA LYS A 10 -9.31 -1.75 3.14
C LYS A 10 -8.13 -2.10 2.23
N GLY A 11 -8.23 -3.17 1.43
CA GLY A 11 -7.17 -3.59 0.53
C GLY A 11 -6.77 -2.52 -0.49
N PHE A 12 -7.74 -1.79 -1.04
CA PHE A 12 -7.43 -0.65 -1.92
C PHE A 12 -6.69 0.48 -1.17
N LEU A 13 -7.14 0.83 0.04
CA LEU A 13 -6.50 1.89 0.83
C LEU A 13 -5.10 1.48 1.30
N ASP A 14 -4.92 0.23 1.71
CA ASP A 14 -3.63 -0.32 2.10
C ASP A 14 -2.66 -0.32 0.90
N PHE A 15 -3.12 -0.72 -0.29
CA PHE A 15 -2.32 -0.69 -1.51
C PHE A 15 -1.80 0.71 -1.85
N VAL A 16 -2.65 1.73 -1.67
CA VAL A 16 -2.24 3.12 -1.88
C VAL A 16 -1.16 3.55 -0.89
N ASP A 17 -1.26 3.13 0.37
CA ASP A 17 -0.26 3.44 1.39
C ASP A 17 1.04 2.63 1.15
N GLU A 18 0.95 1.37 0.73
CA GLU A 18 2.09 0.55 0.31
C GLU A 18 2.85 1.17 -0.88
N CYS A 19 2.12 1.68 -1.89
CA CYS A 19 2.76 2.39 -3.01
C CYS A 19 3.60 3.59 -2.55
N ARG A 20 3.16 4.30 -1.50
CA ARG A 20 3.92 5.43 -0.93
C ARG A 20 5.20 4.97 -0.24
N GLU A 21 5.13 3.90 0.53
CA GLU A 21 6.28 3.31 1.20
C GLU A 21 7.30 2.79 0.19
N LEU A 22 6.84 2.02 -0.81
CA LEU A 22 7.67 1.51 -1.90
C LEU A 22 8.32 2.63 -2.71
N ASN A 23 7.58 3.69 -3.04
CA ASN A 23 8.14 4.83 -3.78
C ASN A 23 9.24 5.54 -2.99
N SER A 24 9.03 5.75 -1.68
CA SER A 24 10.02 6.38 -0.80
C SER A 24 11.28 5.52 -0.68
N MET A 25 11.10 4.23 -0.39
CA MET A 25 12.20 3.27 -0.29
C MET A 25 12.98 3.19 -1.61
N ALA A 26 12.29 3.15 -2.75
CA ALA A 26 12.92 3.10 -4.06
C ALA A 26 13.71 4.37 -4.38
N TYR A 27 13.19 5.55 -4.02
CA TYR A 27 13.90 6.81 -4.16
C TYR A 27 15.20 6.81 -3.35
N ASP A 28 15.13 6.41 -2.09
CA ASP A 28 16.31 6.34 -1.21
C ASP A 28 17.32 5.29 -1.71
N GLY A 29 16.84 4.13 -2.17
CA GLY A 29 17.67 3.06 -2.73
C GLY A 29 18.43 3.46 -4.00
N VAL A 30 17.86 4.29 -4.87
CA VAL A 30 18.60 4.88 -5.99
C VAL A 30 19.77 5.73 -5.48
N GLY A 31 19.52 6.57 -4.48
CA GLY A 31 20.54 7.44 -3.89
C GLY A 31 21.65 6.68 -3.17
N GLU A 32 21.31 5.57 -2.51
CA GLU A 32 22.29 4.68 -1.87
C GLU A 32 23.18 3.98 -2.90
N GLU A 33 22.58 3.41 -3.96
CA GLU A 33 23.35 2.74 -5.01
C GLU A 33 24.19 3.74 -5.83
N ASP A 34 23.78 5.01 -5.95
CA ASP A 34 24.60 6.06 -6.57
C ASP A 34 25.85 6.39 -5.72
N LYS A 35 25.74 6.44 -4.40
CA LYS A 35 26.90 6.62 -3.50
C LYS A 35 27.82 5.41 -3.55
N ARG A 36 27.24 4.21 -3.46
CA ARG A 36 27.99 2.96 -3.56
C ARG A 36 28.73 2.83 -4.89
N HIS A 37 28.15 3.35 -5.97
CA HIS A 37 28.82 3.40 -7.27
C HIS A 37 30.09 4.26 -7.21
N GLN A 38 30.03 5.43 -6.59
CA GLN A 38 31.21 6.30 -6.40
C GLN A 38 32.28 5.59 -5.58
N ASP A 39 31.91 4.90 -4.50
CA ASP A 39 32.86 4.14 -3.68
C ASP A 39 33.58 3.05 -4.49
N LEU A 40 32.85 2.33 -5.35
CA LEU A 40 33.44 1.31 -6.24
C LEU A 40 34.35 1.92 -7.31
N MET A 41 34.04 3.12 -7.80
CA MET A 41 34.88 3.85 -8.75
C MET A 41 36.13 4.42 -8.07
N HIS A 42 36.06 4.80 -6.80
CA HIS A 42 37.27 5.11 -6.04
C HIS A 42 38.10 3.84 -5.78
N GLU A 43 37.45 2.72 -5.44
CA GLU A 43 38.14 1.45 -5.20
C GLU A 43 38.92 0.98 -6.45
N ILE A 44 38.36 1.13 -7.65
CA ILE A 44 39.03 0.75 -8.91
C ILE A 44 40.20 1.69 -9.25
N GLU A 45 40.15 2.96 -8.84
CA GLU A 45 41.21 3.96 -9.09
C GLU A 45 42.51 3.62 -8.35
N PHE A 46 42.40 3.02 -7.16
CA PHE A 46 43.55 2.71 -6.28
C PHE A 46 44.02 1.25 -6.33
N GLU A 47 43.44 0.41 -7.19
CA GLU A 47 43.80 -1.01 -7.27
C GLU A 47 44.66 -1.30 -8.49
N ASP A 48 45.86 -1.86 -8.27
CA ASP A 48 46.81 -2.21 -9.34
C ASP A 48 46.69 -3.68 -9.77
N ASN A 49 46.08 -4.54 -8.94
CA ASN A 49 45.97 -5.97 -9.24
C ASN A 49 44.85 -6.24 -10.25
N PRO A 50 45.16 -6.78 -11.45
CA PRO A 50 44.17 -7.02 -12.49
C PRO A 50 43.02 -7.95 -12.08
N LYS A 51 43.28 -8.92 -11.19
CA LYS A 51 42.24 -9.84 -10.72
C LYS A 51 41.23 -9.11 -9.83
N LYS A 52 41.71 -8.25 -8.93
CA LYS A 52 40.85 -7.47 -8.05
C LYS A 52 40.10 -6.38 -8.80
N ILE A 53 40.73 -5.74 -9.80
CA ILE A 53 40.04 -4.83 -10.73
C ILE A 53 38.84 -5.55 -11.38
N ALA A 54 39.01 -6.79 -11.83
CA ALA A 54 37.92 -7.57 -12.42
C ALA A 54 36.80 -7.87 -11.40
N GLU A 55 37.14 -8.18 -10.15
CA GLU A 55 36.18 -8.36 -9.05
C GLU A 55 35.38 -7.09 -8.73
N ILE A 56 36.05 -5.93 -8.69
CA ILE A 56 35.40 -4.62 -8.53
C ILE A 56 34.47 -4.35 -9.72
N GLY A 57 34.90 -4.67 -10.94
CA GLY A 57 34.07 -4.57 -12.15
C GLY A 57 32.77 -5.38 -12.05
N MET A 58 32.81 -6.60 -11.49
CA MET A 58 31.61 -7.40 -11.24
C MET A 58 30.69 -6.73 -10.20
N ARG A 59 31.25 -6.15 -9.14
CA ARG A 59 30.49 -5.42 -8.13
C ARG A 59 29.84 -4.16 -8.70
N ILE A 60 30.53 -3.44 -9.59
CA ILE A 60 29.96 -2.30 -10.33
C ILE A 60 28.77 -2.76 -11.17
N HIS A 61 28.91 -3.86 -11.91
CA HIS A 61 27.79 -4.42 -12.68
C HIS A 61 26.58 -4.71 -11.79
N GLN A 62 26.79 -5.41 -10.67
CA GLN A 62 25.72 -5.73 -9.71
C GLN A 62 25.07 -4.47 -9.13
N ASN A 63 25.86 -3.45 -8.76
CA ASN A 63 25.37 -2.15 -8.32
C ASN A 63 24.47 -1.49 -9.39
N ARG A 64 24.87 -1.50 -10.66
CA ARG A 64 24.05 -0.94 -11.76
C ARG A 64 22.74 -1.70 -11.97
N VAL A 65 22.75 -3.02 -11.76
CA VAL A 65 21.53 -3.84 -11.80
C VAL A 65 20.60 -3.46 -10.65
N GLN A 66 21.10 -3.38 -9.41
CA GLN A 66 20.26 -3.04 -8.26
C GLN A 66 19.72 -1.61 -8.30
N ARG A 67 20.57 -0.65 -8.70
CA ARG A 67 20.11 0.72 -8.95
C ARG A 67 18.95 0.77 -9.94
N ARG A 68 18.97 -0.07 -10.99
CA ARG A 68 17.88 -0.15 -11.96
C ARG A 68 16.61 -0.70 -11.34
N VAL A 69 16.69 -1.76 -10.53
CA VAL A 69 15.53 -2.29 -9.80
C VAL A 69 14.83 -1.20 -8.98
N TYR A 70 15.60 -0.40 -8.22
CA TYR A 70 15.04 0.72 -7.46
C TYR A 70 14.46 1.80 -8.38
N LYS A 71 15.16 2.15 -9.47
CA LYS A 71 14.68 3.16 -10.42
C LYS A 71 13.36 2.75 -11.08
N ASP A 72 13.25 1.50 -11.53
CA ASP A 72 12.07 0.95 -12.15
C ASP A 72 10.91 0.93 -11.14
N MET A 73 11.15 0.51 -9.89
CA MET A 73 10.16 0.54 -8.80
C MET A 73 9.67 1.96 -8.52
N TYR A 74 10.57 2.94 -8.46
CA TYR A 74 10.20 4.33 -8.29
C TYR A 74 9.32 4.82 -9.45
N GLU A 75 9.69 4.51 -10.70
CA GLU A 75 8.95 4.98 -11.87
C GLU A 75 7.56 4.38 -11.99
N VAL A 76 7.35 3.11 -11.60
CA VAL A 76 6.01 2.50 -11.61
C VAL A 76 5.12 2.98 -10.46
N THR A 77 5.71 3.30 -9.30
CA THR A 77 4.95 3.77 -8.14
C THR A 77 4.68 5.28 -8.18
N PHE A 78 5.54 6.06 -8.83
CA PHE A 78 5.47 7.52 -8.85
C PHE A 78 4.14 8.09 -9.40
N PRO A 79 3.55 7.57 -10.49
CA PRO A 79 2.24 8.05 -10.96
C PRO A 79 1.13 7.90 -9.92
N VAL A 80 1.18 6.85 -9.09
CA VAL A 80 0.25 6.68 -7.96
C VAL A 80 0.47 7.79 -6.94
N ILE A 81 1.73 8.12 -6.64
CA ILE A 81 2.07 9.21 -5.71
C ILE A 81 1.60 10.56 -6.22
N GLU A 82 1.78 10.85 -7.51
CA GLU A 82 1.28 12.09 -8.11
C GLU A 82 -0.24 12.19 -7.98
N PHE A 83 -0.95 11.13 -8.37
CA PHE A 83 -2.40 11.06 -8.25
C PHE A 83 -2.88 11.35 -6.82
N VAL A 84 -2.28 10.72 -5.81
CA VAL A 84 -2.72 10.88 -4.41
C VAL A 84 -2.27 12.18 -3.75
N ARG A 85 -1.28 12.88 -4.32
CA ARG A 85 -0.83 14.20 -3.84
C ARG A 85 -1.79 15.31 -4.25
N GLU A 86 -2.57 15.11 -5.31
CA GLU A 86 -3.58 16.08 -5.72
C GLU A 86 -4.59 16.35 -4.58
N PRO A 87 -4.86 17.62 -4.21
CA PRO A 87 -5.67 17.93 -3.04
C PRO A 87 -7.08 17.31 -3.03
N HIS A 88 -7.71 17.18 -4.20
CA HIS A 88 -9.04 16.61 -4.31
C HIS A 88 -9.02 15.08 -4.17
N ASN A 89 -8.03 14.39 -4.74
CA ASN A 89 -7.86 12.95 -4.58
C ASN A 89 -7.50 12.59 -3.14
N LYS A 90 -6.64 13.38 -2.49
CA LYS A 90 -6.35 13.23 -1.06
C LYS A 90 -7.62 13.30 -0.21
N LYS A 91 -8.47 14.30 -0.44
CA LYS A 91 -9.78 14.44 0.25
C LYS A 91 -10.70 13.24 -0.04
N ALA A 92 -10.69 12.73 -1.26
CA ALA A 92 -11.47 11.55 -1.64
C ALA A 92 -11.00 10.29 -0.90
N LEU A 93 -9.68 10.07 -0.80
CA LEU A 93 -9.09 8.96 -0.04
C LEU A 93 -9.41 9.05 1.47
N ASP A 94 -9.35 10.24 2.05
CA ASP A 94 -9.74 10.43 3.45
C ASP A 94 -11.24 10.16 3.65
N SER A 95 -12.07 10.55 2.69
CA SER A 95 -13.50 10.21 2.68
C SER A 95 -13.73 8.70 2.54
N ALA A 96 -12.90 8.01 1.76
CA ALA A 96 -12.94 6.55 1.61
C ALA A 96 -12.52 5.84 2.91
N ARG A 97 -11.55 6.37 3.67
CA ARG A 97 -11.23 5.87 5.03
C ARG A 97 -12.42 6.00 5.99
N GLN A 98 -13.16 7.10 5.93
CA GLN A 98 -14.40 7.25 6.71
C GLN A 98 -15.50 6.29 6.25
N LEU A 99 -15.65 6.09 4.93
CA LEU A 99 -16.55 5.09 4.35
C LEU A 99 -16.24 3.68 4.87
N LEU A 100 -14.97 3.28 4.89
CA LEU A 100 -14.53 1.99 5.44
C LEU A 100 -15.01 1.82 6.90
N GLY A 101 -14.86 2.86 7.73
CA GLY A 101 -15.35 2.85 9.10
C GLY A 101 -16.87 2.66 9.20
N ARG A 102 -17.65 3.27 8.30
CA ARG A 102 -19.11 3.09 8.23
C ARG A 102 -19.49 1.67 7.80
N ILE A 103 -18.83 1.12 6.78
CA ILE A 103 -19.09 -0.26 6.30
C ILE A 103 -18.82 -1.26 7.42
N ARG A 104 -17.67 -1.16 8.12
CA ARG A 104 -17.34 -2.04 9.25
C ARG A 104 -18.40 -2.01 10.36
N LYS A 105 -18.99 -0.85 10.64
CA LYS A 105 -20.07 -0.73 11.63
C LYS A 105 -21.33 -1.49 11.17
N VAL A 106 -21.69 -1.37 9.89
CA VAL A 106 -22.84 -2.07 9.31
C VAL A 106 -22.61 -3.58 9.29
N GLU A 107 -21.44 -4.04 8.83
CA GLU A 107 -21.08 -5.46 8.83
C GLU A 107 -21.11 -6.04 10.25
N LYS A 108 -20.52 -5.34 11.23
CA LYS A 108 -20.58 -5.75 12.64
C LYS A 108 -22.03 -5.79 13.17
N HIS A 109 -22.88 -4.85 12.75
CA HIS A 109 -24.29 -4.88 13.12
C HIS A 109 -25.02 -6.09 12.51
N HIS A 110 -24.73 -6.45 11.25
CA HIS A 110 -25.30 -7.64 10.61
C HIS A 110 -24.88 -8.94 11.31
N GLU A 111 -23.63 -9.03 11.75
CA GLU A 111 -23.12 -10.18 12.52
C GLU A 111 -23.78 -10.31 13.90
N ASN A 112 -24.05 -9.19 14.57
CA ASN A 112 -24.61 -9.15 15.93
C ASN A 112 -26.12 -8.82 15.93
N ARG A 113 -26.81 -9.05 14.81
CA ARG A 113 -28.21 -8.61 14.66
C ARG A 113 -29.13 -9.44 15.54
N VAL A 114 -29.75 -8.80 16.54
CA VAL A 114 -30.80 -9.38 17.37
C VAL A 114 -32.15 -8.78 16.97
N TYR A 115 -33.11 -9.62 16.60
CA TYR A 115 -34.48 -9.20 16.31
C TYR A 115 -35.24 -8.95 17.61
N ILE A 116 -35.76 -7.73 17.79
CA ILE A 116 -36.70 -7.39 18.86
C ILE A 116 -38.06 -7.14 18.21
N PRO A 117 -39.07 -8.01 18.46
CA PRO A 117 -40.41 -7.85 17.92
C PRO A 117 -41.01 -6.49 18.35
N ARG A 118 -41.47 -5.71 17.36
CA ARG A 118 -42.15 -4.42 17.62
C ARG A 118 -43.64 -4.57 17.90
N ILE A 119 -44.21 -5.68 17.44
CA ILE A 119 -45.60 -6.05 17.67
C ILE A 119 -45.55 -7.14 18.73
N LYS A 120 -46.22 -6.90 19.87
CA LYS A 120 -46.63 -8.02 20.72
C LYS A 120 -47.74 -8.71 19.95
N GLU A 121 -47.47 -9.88 19.40
CA GLU A 121 -48.57 -10.76 19.05
C GLU A 121 -49.24 -11.10 20.37
N ASP A 122 -50.37 -10.46 20.65
CA ASP A 122 -51.22 -10.86 21.75
C ASP A 122 -51.55 -12.33 21.51
N SER A 123 -51.09 -13.19 22.41
CA SER A 123 -51.34 -14.63 22.42
C SER A 123 -52.80 -14.95 22.76
N ASN A 124 -53.73 -14.10 22.35
CA ASN A 124 -55.17 -14.30 22.44
C ASN A 124 -55.79 -13.76 21.16
N GLY A 125 -56.00 -14.66 20.20
CA GLY A 125 -56.77 -14.39 18.99
C GLY A 125 -58.23 -14.06 19.30
N LYS A 126 -58.51 -12.83 19.72
CA LYS A 126 -59.86 -12.27 19.72
C LYS A 126 -59.82 -10.84 19.20
N LYS A 127 -60.30 -10.69 17.95
CA LYS A 127 -60.86 -9.44 17.46
C LYS A 127 -61.99 -9.03 18.41
N ALA A 128 -61.98 -7.79 18.87
CA ALA A 128 -63.18 -7.12 19.35
C ALA A 128 -63.34 -5.85 18.53
N SER A 129 -64.22 -5.96 17.55
CA SER A 129 -64.95 -4.88 16.91
C SER A 129 -66.12 -4.46 17.82
N GLU A 130 -66.36 -3.15 17.84
CA GLU A 130 -67.50 -2.39 18.40
C GLU A 130 -67.55 -2.20 19.93
#